data_AF-E0SK14-F1
#
_entry.id   AF-E0SK14-F1
#
_cell.length_a   1.000
_cell.length_b   1.000
_cell.length_c   1.000
_cell.angle_alpha   90.00
_cell.angle_beta   90.00
_cell.angle_gamma   90.00
#
_symmetry.space_group_name_H-M   'P 1'
#
loop_
_entity.id
_entity.type
_entity.pdbx_description
1 polymer ?
#
loop_
_entity_poly.entity_id
_entity_poly.type
_entity_poly.pdbx_seq_one_letter_code
_entity_poly.pdbx_strand_id
1 'polypeptide(L)'
;MKETKMSDNTSQFEQSSPKDFTLFEQDGILITLKLPKALQINQNRQESYTSAPILHNNSSFHIKSATFTVELQDVIDASSNAIASVRWWDADTFNGVKSMKFSCKDIKPGETLVCKPDDSAYTQVRWNATVSSGRGTGKLTSTVSLVELDYGPLKPNNSNDGPTVQIG
;
A
#
# COMPACT_ATOMS: atom_id res chain seq x y z
N MET A 1 -39.32 -25.48 -22.96
CA MET A 1 -37.88 -25.31 -22.70
C MET A 1 -37.75 -24.47 -21.44
N LYS A 2 -37.13 -25.00 -20.37
CA LYS A 2 -36.87 -24.27 -19.12
C LYS A 2 -35.49 -23.64 -19.23
N GLU A 3 -35.40 -22.33 -19.10
CA GLU A 3 -34.15 -21.59 -19.01
C GLU A 3 -33.45 -21.91 -17.69
N THR A 4 -32.27 -22.53 -17.77
CA THR A 4 -31.39 -22.71 -16.63
C THR A 4 -30.68 -21.37 -16.38
N LYS A 5 -31.11 -20.64 -15.34
CA LYS A 5 -30.30 -19.55 -14.78
C LYS A 5 -28.99 -20.17 -14.25
N MET A 6 -27.89 -19.90 -14.94
CA MET A 6 -26.55 -20.05 -14.39
C MET A 6 -26.43 -19.08 -13.22
N SER A 7 -26.45 -19.62 -12.00
CA SER A 7 -26.03 -18.89 -10.82
C SER A 7 -24.53 -18.63 -10.93
N ASP A 8 -24.14 -17.36 -11.02
CA ASP A 8 -22.78 -16.90 -10.81
C ASP A 8 -22.31 -17.42 -9.45
N ASN A 9 -21.51 -18.48 -9.49
CA ASN A 9 -20.87 -19.05 -8.32
C ASN A 9 -19.63 -18.21 -8.00
N THR A 10 -19.85 -16.96 -7.64
CA THR A 10 -18.83 -16.10 -7.04
C THR A 10 -18.52 -16.74 -5.69
N SER A 11 -17.40 -17.46 -5.61
CA SER A 11 -16.93 -18.03 -4.34
C SER A 11 -16.53 -16.89 -3.40
N GLN A 12 -17.53 -16.28 -2.77
CA GLN A 12 -17.41 -15.38 -1.63
C GLN A 12 -16.99 -16.23 -0.42
N PHE A 13 -15.74 -16.67 -0.38
CA PHE A 13 -15.14 -16.95 0.92
C PHE A 13 -14.99 -15.59 1.61
N GLU A 14 -15.63 -15.46 2.78
CA GLU A 14 -15.78 -14.22 3.55
C GLU A 14 -14.45 -13.48 3.71
N GLN A 15 -14.16 -12.59 2.76
CA GLN A 15 -13.03 -11.69 2.86
C GLN A 15 -13.36 -10.72 3.98
N SER A 16 -12.55 -10.76 5.03
CA SER A 16 -12.66 -9.81 6.13
C SER A 16 -12.64 -8.37 5.60
N SER A 17 -13.33 -7.47 6.28
CA SER A 17 -13.37 -6.07 5.89
C SER A 17 -11.96 -5.50 5.69
N PRO A 18 -11.74 -4.68 4.64
CA PRO A 18 -10.46 -4.05 4.41
C PRO A 18 -10.02 -3.25 5.64
N LYS A 19 -8.73 -3.35 5.98
CA LYS A 19 -8.08 -2.65 7.09
C LYS A 19 -6.94 -1.79 6.54
N ASP A 20 -6.76 -0.62 7.15
CA ASP A 20 -5.63 0.25 6.87
C ASP A 20 -4.41 -0.24 7.65
N PHE A 21 -3.31 -0.46 6.92
CA PHE A 21 -2.02 -0.82 7.47
C PHE A 21 -1.12 0.40 7.43
N THR A 22 -0.59 0.82 8.58
CA THR A 22 0.38 1.91 8.66
C THR A 22 1.69 1.47 8.02
N LEU A 23 2.09 2.21 7.00
CA LEU A 23 3.32 2.03 6.25
C LEU A 23 4.42 2.97 6.72
N PHE A 24 4.06 4.19 7.11
CA PHE A 24 4.96 5.21 7.65
C PHE A 24 4.16 6.16 8.55
N GLU A 25 4.75 6.58 9.66
CA GLU A 25 4.17 7.57 10.56
C GLU A 25 5.28 8.41 11.17
N GLN A 26 5.27 9.72 10.92
CA GLN A 26 6.22 10.66 11.50
C GLN A 26 5.66 12.09 11.46
N ASP A 27 5.80 12.84 12.55
CA ASP A 27 5.51 14.29 12.62
C ASP A 27 4.12 14.70 12.07
N GLY A 28 3.11 13.84 12.29
CA GLY A 28 1.73 14.07 11.81
C GLY A 28 1.51 13.69 10.33
N ILE A 29 2.51 13.16 9.65
CA ILE A 29 2.40 12.59 8.30
C ILE A 29 2.26 11.08 8.42
N LEU A 30 1.19 10.54 7.83
CA LEU A 30 0.86 9.12 7.88
C LEU A 30 0.67 8.60 6.46
N ILE A 31 1.34 7.49 6.13
CA ILE A 31 1.10 6.73 4.90
C ILE A 31 0.47 5.40 5.31
N THR A 32 -0.65 5.08 4.70
CA THR A 32 -1.38 3.83 4.94
C THR A 32 -1.58 3.06 3.65
N LEU A 33 -1.75 1.75 3.75
CA LEU A 33 -2.16 0.89 2.64
C LEU A 33 -3.36 0.06 3.06
N LYS A 34 -4.42 0.12 2.27
CA LYS A 34 -5.65 -0.61 2.56
C LYS A 34 -5.60 -2.01 1.94
N LEU A 35 -5.62 -3.03 2.78
CA LEU A 35 -5.58 -4.44 2.38
C LEU A 35 -6.61 -5.24 3.18
N PRO A 36 -7.00 -6.45 2.76
CA PRO A 36 -7.85 -7.32 3.58
C PRO A 36 -7.23 -7.55 4.97
N LYS A 37 -8.04 -7.50 6.04
CA LYS A 37 -7.57 -7.73 7.41
C LYS A 37 -7.04 -9.15 7.62
N ALA A 38 -7.68 -10.10 6.96
CA ALA A 38 -7.40 -11.52 6.93
C ALA A 38 -7.76 -12.03 5.53
N LEU A 39 -6.88 -12.86 5.01
CA LEU A 39 -7.01 -13.46 3.69
C LEU A 39 -6.91 -14.97 3.82
N GLN A 40 -7.90 -15.68 3.25
CA GLN A 40 -7.85 -17.12 3.12
C GLN A 40 -7.64 -17.46 1.65
N ILE A 41 -6.41 -17.87 1.31
CA ILE A 41 -6.09 -18.32 -0.05
C ILE A 41 -6.11 -19.84 -0.05
N ASN A 42 -6.93 -20.43 -0.91
CA ASN A 42 -6.90 -21.87 -1.12
C ASN A 42 -5.63 -22.28 -1.89
N GLN A 43 -5.22 -23.53 -1.75
CA GLN A 43 -4.07 -24.07 -2.49
C GLN A 43 -4.27 -23.87 -4.00
N ASN A 44 -3.20 -23.49 -4.69
CA ASN A 44 -3.19 -23.17 -6.12
C ASN A 44 -4.15 -22.05 -6.55
N ARG A 45 -4.64 -21.22 -5.62
CA ARG A 45 -5.44 -20.03 -5.94
C ARG A 45 -4.65 -18.76 -5.81
N GLN A 46 -5.17 -17.76 -6.50
CA GLN A 46 -4.67 -16.41 -6.54
C GLN A 46 -5.80 -15.46 -6.23
N GLU A 47 -5.50 -14.44 -5.45
CA GLU A 47 -6.44 -13.40 -5.06
C GLU A 47 -5.80 -12.06 -5.38
N SER A 48 -6.55 -11.13 -5.96
CA SER A 48 -6.06 -9.79 -6.32
C SER A 48 -6.97 -8.71 -5.74
N TYR A 49 -6.37 -7.64 -5.25
CA TYR A 49 -7.07 -6.53 -4.61
C TYR A 49 -6.59 -5.21 -5.18
N THR A 50 -7.51 -4.39 -5.67
CA THR A 50 -7.19 -2.99 -5.97
C THR A 50 -6.73 -2.31 -4.68
N SER A 51 -5.52 -1.76 -4.69
CA SER A 51 -4.92 -1.14 -3.52
C SER A 51 -3.98 -0.03 -3.96
N ALA A 52 -3.98 1.06 -3.20
CA ALA A 52 -3.11 2.20 -3.40
C ALA A 52 -2.77 2.79 -2.03
N PRO A 53 -1.53 3.26 -1.82
CA PRO A 53 -1.18 4.00 -0.62
C PRO A 53 -1.99 5.29 -0.48
N ILE A 54 -2.35 5.64 0.74
CA ILE A 54 -3.03 6.87 1.10
C ILE A 54 -2.12 7.68 2.00
N LEU A 55 -1.83 8.91 1.58
CA LEU A 55 -1.11 9.91 2.36
C LEU A 55 -2.11 10.74 3.15
N HIS A 56 -1.87 10.87 4.45
CA HIS A 56 -2.62 11.72 5.38
C HIS A 56 -1.68 12.79 5.89
N ASN A 57 -2.06 14.06 5.73
CA ASN A 57 -1.27 15.19 6.22
C ASN A 57 -1.94 15.82 7.43
N ASN A 58 -1.71 15.27 8.63
CA ASN A 58 -2.18 15.85 9.89
C ASN A 58 -1.16 16.83 10.48
N SER A 59 -0.06 17.11 9.77
CA SER A 59 0.93 18.10 10.18
C SER A 59 0.41 19.52 9.95
N SER A 60 1.11 20.53 10.49
CA SER A 60 0.86 21.93 10.17
C SER A 60 1.48 22.38 8.84
N PHE A 61 2.26 21.50 8.19
CA PHE A 61 3.03 21.81 6.99
C PHE A 61 2.27 21.43 5.72
N HIS A 62 2.38 22.26 4.70
CA HIS A 62 1.87 21.97 3.37
C HIS A 62 2.88 21.08 2.62
N ILE A 63 2.46 19.91 2.15
CA ILE A 63 3.30 19.00 1.35
C ILE A 63 2.97 19.22 -0.12
N LYS A 64 3.95 19.66 -0.92
CA LYS A 64 3.79 19.89 -2.36
C LYS A 64 3.83 18.61 -3.17
N SER A 65 4.69 17.69 -2.77
CA SER A 65 4.77 16.36 -3.35
C SER A 65 5.41 15.40 -2.36
N ALA A 66 4.96 14.15 -2.42
CA ALA A 66 5.58 13.06 -1.68
C ALA A 66 5.90 11.94 -2.67
N THR A 67 7.10 11.37 -2.57
CA THR A 67 7.43 10.13 -3.27
C THR A 67 7.99 9.12 -2.29
N PHE A 68 7.60 7.86 -2.46
CA PHE A 68 8.08 6.76 -1.62
C PHE A 68 7.97 5.42 -2.32
N THR A 69 8.77 4.46 -1.87
CA THR A 69 8.76 3.10 -2.42
C THR A 69 8.14 2.15 -1.41
N VAL A 70 7.17 1.35 -1.87
CA VAL A 70 6.54 0.30 -1.06
C VAL A 70 6.99 -1.06 -1.56
N GLU A 71 7.65 -1.81 -0.68
CA GLU A 71 8.07 -3.18 -0.93
C GLU A 71 7.15 -4.18 -0.20
N LEU A 72 6.62 -5.13 -0.96
CA LEU A 72 5.78 -6.22 -0.48
C LEU A 72 6.64 -7.48 -0.30
N GLN A 73 6.73 -7.97 0.93
CA GLN A 73 7.43 -9.21 1.22
C GLN A 73 6.55 -10.42 0.97
N ASP A 74 7.19 -11.58 0.82
CA ASP A 74 6.49 -12.86 0.83
C ASP A 74 5.96 -13.14 2.25
N VAL A 75 4.79 -13.79 2.33
CA VAL A 75 4.25 -14.24 3.61
C VAL A 75 5.00 -15.50 4.02
N ILE A 76 5.62 -15.45 5.19
CA ILE A 76 6.35 -16.60 5.77
C ILE A 76 5.59 -17.21 6.95
N ASP A 77 5.71 -18.52 7.10
CA ASP A 77 5.24 -19.24 8.30
C ASP A 77 6.24 -19.12 9.47
N ALA A 78 5.90 -19.75 10.60
CA ALA A 78 6.76 -19.78 11.79
C ALA A 78 8.11 -20.48 11.56
N SER A 79 8.24 -21.28 10.51
CA SER A 79 9.46 -21.96 10.09
C SER A 79 10.24 -21.20 9.01
N SER A 80 9.85 -19.95 8.73
CA SER A 80 10.45 -19.09 7.69
C SER A 80 10.26 -19.60 6.25
N ASN A 81 9.32 -20.51 6.02
CA ASN A 81 8.97 -20.94 4.67
C ASN A 81 7.99 -19.94 4.06
N ALA A 82 8.23 -19.53 2.82
CA ALA A 82 7.26 -18.73 2.07
C ALA A 82 6.00 -19.57 1.78
N ILE A 83 4.85 -19.12 2.27
CA ILE A 83 3.53 -19.75 2.07
C ILE A 83 2.66 -19.00 1.07
N ALA A 84 2.93 -17.71 0.84
CA ALA A 84 2.34 -16.94 -0.24
C ALA A 84 3.30 -15.87 -0.75
N SER A 85 3.31 -15.67 -2.07
CA SER A 85 3.98 -14.55 -2.72
C SER A 85 3.01 -13.39 -2.89
N VAL A 86 3.49 -12.17 -2.58
CA VAL A 86 2.69 -10.94 -2.63
C VAL A 86 3.38 -9.94 -3.54
N ARG A 87 2.68 -9.48 -4.58
CA ARG A 87 3.26 -8.61 -5.61
C ARG A 87 2.31 -7.49 -5.97
N TRP A 88 2.87 -6.34 -6.34
CA TRP A 88 2.15 -5.37 -7.16
C TRP A 88 1.92 -5.99 -8.52
N TRP A 89 0.70 -5.94 -9.00
CA TRP A 89 0.24 -6.74 -10.14
C TRP A 89 -0.30 -5.85 -11.26
N ASP A 90 0.22 -6.09 -12.46
CA ASP A 90 -0.32 -5.59 -13.72
C ASP A 90 -1.22 -6.68 -14.34
N ALA A 91 -2.50 -6.37 -14.46
CA ALA A 91 -3.51 -7.29 -14.96
C ALA A 91 -3.45 -7.49 -16.48
N ASP A 92 -2.89 -6.53 -17.21
CA ASP A 92 -2.86 -6.55 -18.68
C ASP A 92 -1.66 -7.37 -19.19
N THR A 93 -0.50 -7.22 -18.55
CA THR A 93 0.72 -7.95 -18.94
C THR A 93 0.95 -9.25 -18.16
N PHE A 94 0.11 -9.51 -17.15
CA PHE A 94 0.26 -10.61 -16.21
C PHE A 94 1.64 -10.65 -15.53
N ASN A 95 2.15 -9.47 -15.16
CA ASN A 95 3.46 -9.32 -14.54
C ASN A 95 3.34 -8.79 -13.10
N GLY A 96 4.25 -9.24 -12.22
CA GLY A 96 4.24 -8.89 -10.80
C GLY A 96 5.60 -8.41 -10.31
N VAL A 97 5.62 -7.28 -9.59
CA VAL A 97 6.84 -6.71 -8.99
C VAL A 97 6.75 -6.64 -7.46
N LYS A 98 7.88 -6.80 -6.77
CA LYS A 98 7.95 -6.72 -5.30
C LYS A 98 7.92 -5.29 -4.78
N SER A 99 8.50 -4.37 -5.53
CA SER A 99 8.70 -2.99 -5.13
C SER A 99 8.06 -2.06 -6.15
N MET A 100 7.34 -1.05 -5.68
CA MET A 100 6.69 -0.05 -6.52
C MET A 100 6.89 1.33 -5.91
N LYS A 101 7.26 2.29 -6.76
CA LYS A 101 7.35 3.69 -6.38
C LYS A 101 5.98 4.35 -6.55
N PHE A 102 5.63 5.18 -5.58
CA PHE A 102 4.39 5.94 -5.54
C PHE A 102 4.70 7.42 -5.44
N SER A 103 3.83 8.20 -6.07
CA SER A 103 3.89 9.65 -6.09
C SER A 103 2.53 10.24 -5.68
N CYS A 104 2.55 11.16 -4.73
CA CYS A 104 1.40 11.94 -4.28
C CYS A 104 1.60 13.39 -4.69
N LYS A 105 0.52 14.02 -5.17
CA LYS A 105 0.51 15.44 -5.50
C LYS A 105 0.34 16.29 -4.24
N ASP A 106 0.21 17.59 -4.45
CA ASP A 106 -0.07 18.61 -3.46
C ASP A 106 -1.17 18.20 -2.46
N ILE A 107 -0.88 18.34 -1.15
CA ILE A 107 -1.80 17.98 -0.06
C ILE A 107 -1.65 18.96 1.13
N LYS A 108 -2.75 19.63 1.49
CA LYS A 108 -2.78 20.63 2.56
C LYS A 108 -2.90 19.99 3.95
N PRO A 109 -2.60 20.75 5.03
CA PRO A 109 -2.91 20.32 6.40
C PRO A 109 -4.37 19.89 6.57
N GLY A 110 -4.57 18.73 7.20
CA GLY A 110 -5.87 18.10 7.44
C GLY A 110 -6.44 17.30 6.26
N GLU A 111 -5.76 17.25 5.10
CA GLU A 111 -6.23 16.52 3.93
C GLU A 111 -5.68 15.09 3.86
N THR A 112 -6.35 14.26 3.07
CA THR A 112 -5.94 12.89 2.72
C THR A 112 -5.96 12.73 1.20
N LEU A 113 -4.99 12.01 0.64
CA LEU A 113 -4.84 11.83 -0.80
C LEU A 113 -4.41 10.39 -1.14
N VAL A 114 -5.05 9.80 -2.15
CA VAL A 114 -4.61 8.53 -2.72
C VAL A 114 -3.41 8.78 -3.64
N CYS A 115 -2.30 8.11 -3.36
CA CYS A 115 -1.08 8.20 -4.13
C CYS A 115 -1.13 7.26 -5.34
N LYS A 116 -0.47 7.65 -6.43
CA LYS A 116 -0.48 6.87 -7.67
C LYS A 116 0.84 6.12 -7.84
N PRO A 117 0.82 4.88 -8.34
CA PRO A 117 2.04 4.20 -8.74
C PRO A 117 2.69 4.97 -9.90
N ASP A 118 4.02 4.94 -9.97
CA ASP A 118 4.78 5.54 -11.07
C ASP A 118 4.46 4.85 -12.41
N ASP A 119 4.13 3.55 -12.38
CA ASP A 119 3.53 2.82 -13.49
C ASP A 119 2.04 2.54 -13.18
N SER A 120 1.16 3.16 -13.97
CA SER A 120 -0.28 3.09 -13.79
C SER A 120 -0.90 1.71 -14.01
N ALA A 121 -0.17 0.74 -14.56
CA ALA A 121 -0.67 -0.62 -14.74
C ALA A 121 -0.73 -1.40 -13.41
N TYR A 122 0.13 -1.05 -12.44
CA TYR A 122 0.27 -1.75 -11.16
C TYR A 122 -0.68 -1.24 -10.08
N THR A 123 -1.99 -1.40 -10.29
CA THR A 123 -3.05 -0.92 -9.38
C THR A 123 -3.56 -1.96 -8.39
N GLN A 124 -3.05 -3.18 -8.48
CA GLN A 124 -3.51 -4.31 -7.68
C GLN A 124 -2.37 -4.91 -6.87
N VAL A 125 -2.71 -5.46 -5.70
CA VAL A 125 -1.86 -6.38 -4.96
C VAL A 125 -2.39 -7.79 -5.19
N ARG A 126 -1.55 -8.66 -5.76
CA ARG A 126 -1.87 -10.07 -5.98
C ARG A 126 -1.14 -10.95 -4.98
N TRP A 127 -1.88 -11.91 -4.46
CA TRP A 127 -1.44 -12.93 -3.55
C TRP A 127 -1.51 -14.28 -4.25
N ASN A 128 -0.44 -15.05 -4.19
CA ASN A 128 -0.35 -16.37 -4.82
C ASN A 128 0.26 -17.36 -3.83
N ALA A 129 -0.50 -18.39 -3.44
CA ALA A 129 -0.05 -19.43 -2.52
C ALA A 129 1.10 -20.25 -3.15
N THR A 130 2.17 -20.49 -2.39
CA THR A 130 3.39 -21.17 -2.87
C THR A 130 3.49 -22.63 -2.42
N VAL A 131 2.76 -23.05 -1.38
CA VAL A 131 2.81 -24.42 -0.84
C VAL A 131 1.64 -25.26 -1.36
N SER A 132 1.97 -26.41 -1.95
CA SER A 132 1.01 -27.38 -2.48
C SER A 132 0.39 -28.31 -1.43
N SER A 133 0.82 -28.26 -0.15
CA SER A 133 0.43 -29.29 0.83
C SER A 133 0.34 -28.87 2.31
N GLY A 134 0.09 -27.60 2.66
CA GLY A 134 -0.01 -27.22 4.08
C GLY A 134 -0.93 -26.03 4.36
N ARG A 135 -1.77 -26.15 5.39
CA ARG A 135 -2.38 -25.00 6.07
C ARG A 135 -1.26 -24.23 6.76
N GLY A 136 -1.12 -22.94 6.48
CA GLY A 136 -0.13 -22.08 7.12
C GLY A 136 -0.76 -20.74 7.49
N THR A 137 -0.35 -20.17 8.61
CA THR A 137 -0.67 -18.79 8.98
C THR A 137 0.63 -18.00 9.02
N GLY A 138 0.63 -16.82 8.44
CA GLY A 138 1.78 -15.93 8.38
C GLY A 138 1.31 -14.49 8.33
N LYS A 139 2.18 -13.57 8.76
CA LYS A 139 1.92 -12.13 8.65
C LYS A 139 2.64 -11.60 7.41
N LEU A 140 1.97 -10.74 6.67
CA LEU A 140 2.64 -9.91 5.68
C LEU A 140 3.47 -8.86 6.42
N THR A 141 4.75 -8.78 6.09
CA THR A 141 5.61 -7.66 6.45
C THR A 141 5.75 -6.78 5.21
N SER A 142 5.43 -5.50 5.33
CA SER A 142 5.64 -4.51 4.27
C SER A 142 6.59 -3.45 4.78
N THR A 143 7.56 -3.06 3.94
CA THR A 143 8.54 -2.05 4.28
C THR A 143 8.40 -0.86 3.34
N VAL A 144 8.34 0.35 3.89
CA VAL A 144 8.52 1.57 3.11
C VAL A 144 9.99 1.94 3.15
N SER A 145 10.54 2.18 1.98
CA SER A 145 11.88 2.75 1.82
C SER A 145 11.80 4.08 1.09
N LEU A 146 12.69 5.01 1.47
CA LEU A 146 12.91 6.32 0.86
C LEU A 146 11.64 7.20 0.82
N VAL A 147 11.24 7.77 1.96
CA VAL A 147 10.19 8.80 2.02
C VAL A 147 10.83 10.16 1.70
N GLU A 148 10.54 10.69 0.51
CA GLU A 148 10.96 12.03 0.09
C GLU A 148 9.75 12.97 0.10
N LEU A 149 9.85 14.06 0.89
CA LEU A 149 8.79 15.04 1.07
C LEU A 149 9.31 16.41 0.64
N ASP A 150 8.63 17.03 -0.32
CA ASP A 150 8.85 18.43 -0.68
C ASP A 150 7.78 19.29 -0.01
N TYR A 151 8.21 20.31 0.74
CA TYR A 151 7.32 21.18 1.51
C TYR A 151 7.08 22.50 0.78
N GLY A 152 5.86 23.01 0.90
CA GLY A 152 5.54 24.37 0.46
C GLY A 152 6.30 25.42 1.28
N PRO A 153 6.53 26.63 0.72
CA PRO A 153 7.08 27.72 1.51
C PRO A 153 6.17 27.97 2.71
N LEU A 154 6.75 27.91 3.91
CA LEU A 154 6.06 28.33 5.12
C LEU A 154 5.73 29.81 4.97
N LYS A 155 4.44 30.17 4.99
CA LYS A 155 4.09 31.57 5.23
C LYS A 155 4.64 31.90 6.62
N PRO A 156 5.57 32.87 6.77
CA PRO A 156 6.06 33.24 8.08
C PRO A 156 4.87 33.75 8.89
N ASN A 157 4.45 32.97 9.89
CA ASN A 157 3.54 33.45 10.91
C ASN A 157 4.35 34.41 11.77
N ASN A 158 4.23 35.71 11.49
CA ASN A 158 4.61 36.82 12.37
C ASN A 158 6.02 36.72 12.99
N SER A 159 6.98 37.35 12.33
CA SER A 159 8.15 38.06 12.90
C SER A 159 8.51 37.73 14.36
N ASN A 160 9.24 36.65 14.56
CA ASN A 160 10.32 36.62 15.54
C ASN A 160 11.48 35.91 14.84
N ASP A 161 12.44 36.70 14.37
CA ASP A 161 13.58 36.24 13.60
C ASP A 161 14.25 35.06 14.32
N GLY A 162 14.39 33.93 13.61
CA GLY A 162 15.22 32.81 14.03
C GLY A 162 16.70 33.21 14.01
N PRO A 163 17.59 32.44 14.67
CA PRO A 163 19.00 32.81 14.73
C PRO A 163 19.62 32.84 13.33
N THR A 164 20.45 33.86 13.08
CA THR A 164 21.29 33.93 11.89
C THR A 164 22.24 32.73 11.87
N VAL A 165 22.06 31.83 10.92
CA VAL A 165 22.99 30.72 10.65
C VAL A 165 24.02 31.20 9.64
N GLN A 166 25.28 31.31 10.07
CA GLN A 166 26.43 31.49 9.17
C GLN A 166 27.15 30.15 9.01
N ILE A 167 27.43 29.77 7.77
CA ILE A 167 28.25 28.60 7.40
C ILE A 167 29.50 29.13 6.73
N GLY A 168 30.66 28.71 7.22
CA GLY A 168 31.98 28.94 6.63
C GLY A 168 32.64 27.62 6.23
#